data_AF-A0A1J8QLJ7-F1
#
_entry.id   AF-A0A1J8QLJ7-F1
#
_cell.length_a   1.000
_cell.length_b   1.000
_cell.length_c   1.000
_cell.angle_alpha   90.00
_cell.angle_beta   90.00
_cell.angle_gamma   90.00
#
_symmetry.space_group_name_H-M   'P 1'
#
loop_
_entity.id
_entity.type
_entity.pdbx_description
1 polymer ?
#
loop_
_entity_poly.entity_id
_entity_poly.type
_entity_poly.pdbx_seq_one_letter_code
_entity_poly.pdbx_strand_id
1 'polypeptide(L)'
;MLNGFGLGNAVGPIMWLTQYKPRNRIPWIVIGICNLACPILLLTVRFILARENKKRDAEPVNDAYEEVYVEQVTADGRRIKIRVDKEFLDLTDVQNRDFRYVL
;
A
#
# COMPACT_ATOMS: atom_id res chain seq x y z
N MET A 1 -13.84 -7.01 9.81
CA MET A 1 -14.82 -6.36 10.71
C MET A 1 -14.79 -6.90 12.13
N LEU A 2 -14.63 -8.22 12.38
CA LEU A 2 -14.55 -8.78 13.74
C LEU A 2 -13.38 -8.24 14.59
N ASN A 3 -12.18 -8.10 14.02
CA ASN A 3 -10.99 -7.69 14.77
C ASN A 3 -11.10 -6.27 15.35
N GLY A 4 -11.59 -5.31 14.55
CA GLY A 4 -11.75 -3.93 15.00
C GLY A 4 -12.82 -3.77 16.08
N PHE A 5 -13.94 -4.48 15.94
CA PHE A 5 -15.02 -4.47 16.93
C PHE A 5 -14.59 -5.11 18.26
N GLY A 6 -13.91 -6.25 18.21
CA GLY A 6 -13.38 -6.92 19.41
C GLY A 6 -12.36 -6.05 20.16
N LEU A 7 -11.40 -5.47 19.42
CA LEU A 7 -10.39 -4.58 20.00
C LEU A 7 -11.01 -3.32 20.62
N GLY A 8 -11.99 -2.72 19.94
CA GLY A 8 -12.69 -1.53 20.44
C GLY A 8 -13.42 -1.77 21.76
N ASN A 9 -14.07 -2.94 21.91
CA ASN A 9 -14.75 -3.30 23.16
C ASN A 9 -13.78 -3.65 24.30
N ALA A 10 -12.62 -4.24 23.99
CA ALA A 10 -11.59 -4.54 24.99
C ALA A 10 -10.88 -3.27 25.48
N VAL A 11 -10.53 -2.35 24.56
CA VAL A 11 -9.73 -1.16 24.88
C VAL A 11 -10.59 0.04 25.29
N GLY A 12 -11.80 0.16 24.75
CA GLY A 12 -12.71 1.28 24.99
C GLY A 12 -12.93 1.61 26.48
N PRO A 13 -13.24 0.63 27.35
CA PRO A 13 -13.45 0.86 28.79
C PRO A 13 -12.21 1.38 29.52
N ILE A 14 -10.99 1.04 29.06
CA ILE A 14 -9.72 1.43 29.69
C ILE A 14 -9.56 2.96 29.72
N MET A 15 -10.17 3.67 28.76
CA MET A 15 -10.08 5.12 28.69
C MET A 15 -11.00 5.84 29.70
N TRP A 16 -12.08 5.21 30.17
CA TRP A 16 -13.12 5.88 30.99
C TRP A 16 -12.88 5.73 32.49
N LEU A 17 -11.75 6.25 32.96
CA LEU A 17 -11.37 6.21 34.37
C LEU A 17 -12.11 7.27 35.22
N THR A 18 -12.34 6.97 36.49
CA THR A 18 -13.04 7.86 37.44
C THR A 18 -12.35 9.22 37.61
N GLN A 19 -11.03 9.26 37.48
CA GLN A 19 -10.21 10.48 37.53
C GLN A 19 -10.54 11.51 36.42
N TYR A 20 -11.18 11.09 35.33
CA TYR A 20 -11.52 11.99 34.22
C TYR A 20 -12.94 12.58 34.32
N LYS A 21 -13.73 12.15 35.32
CA LYS A 21 -15.08 12.69 35.59
C LYS A 21 -15.03 14.13 36.13
N PRO A 22 -16.09 14.93 35.97
CA PRO A 22 -17.38 14.60 35.32
C PRO A 22 -17.38 14.82 33.80
N ARG A 23 -16.40 15.55 33.25
CA ARG A 23 -16.42 16.03 31.86
C ARG A 23 -15.78 15.06 30.86
N ASN A 24 -14.90 14.16 31.32
CA ASN A 24 -14.18 13.17 30.51
C ASN A 24 -13.46 13.77 29.29
N ARG A 25 -12.82 14.94 29.45
CA ARG A 25 -12.17 15.64 28.32
C ARG A 25 -11.10 14.80 27.64
N ILE A 26 -10.31 14.04 28.40
CA ILE A 26 -9.20 13.23 27.87
C ILE A 26 -9.71 12.13 26.93
N PRO A 27 -10.67 11.27 27.33
CA PRO A 27 -11.29 10.30 26.40
C PRO A 27 -11.81 10.92 25.11
N TRP A 28 -12.51 12.06 25.21
CA TRP A 28 -13.05 12.76 24.04
C TRP A 28 -11.95 13.28 23.10
N ILE A 29 -10.85 13.80 23.65
CA ILE A 29 -9.70 14.24 22.85
C ILE A 29 -9.06 13.06 22.13
N VAL A 30 -8.84 11.93 22.82
CA VAL A 30 -8.26 10.72 22.23
C VAL A 30 -9.12 10.22 21.06
N ILE A 31 -10.44 10.13 21.26
CA ILE A 31 -11.38 9.75 20.20
C ILE A 31 -11.29 10.73 19.02
N GLY A 32 -11.25 12.05 19.31
CA GLY A 32 -11.11 13.08 18.29
C GLY A 32 -9.83 12.91 17.47
N ILE A 33 -8.69 12.66 18.12
CA ILE A 33 -7.40 12.45 17.45
C ILE A 33 -7.45 11.19 16.59
N CYS A 34 -7.94 10.06 17.11
CA CYS A 34 -8.03 8.83 16.33
C CYS A 34 -8.93 9.00 15.10
N ASN A 35 -10.05 9.70 15.25
CA ASN A 35 -10.99 9.93 14.15
C ASN A 35 -10.43 10.89 13.09
N LEU A 36 -9.53 11.80 13.47
CA LEU A 36 -8.82 12.68 12.53
C LEU A 36 -7.58 11.99 11.91
N ALA A 37 -6.94 11.07 12.63
CA ALA A 37 -5.79 10.34 12.12
C ALA A 37 -6.13 9.52 10.86
N CYS A 38 -7.31 8.87 10.84
CA CYS A 38 -7.78 8.10 9.69
C CYS A 38 -7.84 8.91 8.38
N PRO A 39 -8.59 10.03 8.27
CA PRO A 39 -8.62 10.82 7.05
C PRO A 39 -7.26 11.45 6.74
N ILE A 40 -6.46 11.85 7.75
CA ILE A 40 -5.10 12.36 7.53
C ILE A 40 -4.22 11.30 6.85
N LEU A 41 -4.24 10.06 7.34
CA LEU A 41 -3.49 8.95 6.75
C LEU A 41 -3.95 8.67 5.31
N LEU A 42 -5.27 8.64 5.06
CA LEU A 42 -5.81 8.44 3.71
C LEU A 42 -5.38 9.54 2.74
N LEU A 43 -5.45 10.82 3.17
CA LEU A 43 -4.99 11.95 2.36
C LEU A 43 -3.48 11.91 2.13
N THR A 44 -2.71 11.49 3.13
CA THR A 44 -1.25 11.35 3.03
C THR A 44 -0.88 10.28 2.00
N VAL A 45 -1.50 9.09 2.09
CA VAL A 45 -1.29 8.02 1.11
C VAL A 45 -1.69 8.50 -0.29
N ARG A 46 -2.88 9.11 -0.43
CA ARG A 46 -3.34 9.68 -1.71
C ARG A 46 -2.31 10.65 -2.29
N PHE A 47 -1.76 11.54 -1.48
CA PHE A 47 -0.76 12.51 -1.90
C PHE A 47 0.54 11.84 -2.37
N ILE A 48 1.04 10.85 -1.63
CA ILE A 48 2.25 10.10 -1.99
C ILE A 48 2.06 9.37 -3.32
N LEU A 49 0.95 8.66 -3.49
CA LEU A 49 0.65 7.92 -4.72
C LEU A 49 0.50 8.86 -5.93
N ALA A 50 -0.15 10.02 -5.76
CA ALA A 50 -0.27 11.03 -6.81
C ALA A 50 1.08 11.64 -7.20
N ARG A 51 1.93 11.91 -6.21
CA ARG A 51 3.27 12.43 -6.45
C ARG A 51 4.14 11.42 -7.20
N GLU A 52 4.04 10.14 -6.86
CA GLU A 52 4.82 9.08 -7.53
C GLU A 52 4.35 8.87 -8.98
N ASN A 53 3.03 8.88 -9.24
CA ASN A 53 2.51 8.88 -10.61
C ASN A 53 3.04 10.07 -11.42
N LYS A 54 2.98 11.29 -10.87
CA LYS A 54 3.49 12.50 -11.54
C LYS A 54 4.99 12.43 -11.83
N LYS A 55 5.77 11.81 -10.93
CA LYS A 55 7.20 11.60 -11.14
C LYS A 55 7.44 10.65 -12.32
N ARG A 56 6.69 9.55 -12.40
CA ARG A 56 6.76 8.57 -13.51
C ARG A 56 6.34 9.17 -14.84
N ASP A 57 5.36 10.06 -14.86
CA ASP A 57 4.94 10.76 -16.08
C ASP A 57 6.01 11.73 -16.62
N ALA A 58 6.96 12.14 -15.78
CA ALA A 58 8.10 12.99 -16.16
C ALA A 58 9.38 12.20 -16.45
N GLU A 59 9.43 10.91 -16.13
CA GLU A 59 10.56 10.04 -16.45
C GLU A 59 10.51 9.67 -17.95
N PRO A 60 11.64 9.67 -18.67
CA PRO A 60 11.69 9.18 -20.04
C PRO A 60 11.35 7.69 -20.08
N VAL A 61 10.78 7.22 -21.20
CA VAL A 61 10.45 5.81 -21.40
C VAL A 61 11.70 4.95 -21.17
N ASN A 62 11.57 3.94 -20.30
CA ASN A 62 12.66 3.06 -19.91
C ASN A 62 12.38 1.64 -20.38
N ASP A 63 13.04 1.23 -21.46
CA ASP A 63 12.86 -0.08 -22.11
C ASP A 63 13.66 -1.22 -21.44
N ALA A 64 14.19 -1.00 -20.23
CA ALA A 64 15.06 -1.97 -19.53
C ALA A 64 14.46 -3.39 -19.34
N TYR A 65 13.14 -3.54 -19.48
CA TYR A 65 12.44 -4.83 -19.33
C TYR A 65 11.65 -5.26 -20.58
N GLU A 66 11.82 -4.61 -21.74
CA GLU A 66 11.11 -5.00 -22.97
C GLU A 66 11.61 -6.34 -23.56
N GLU A 67 12.88 -6.67 -23.34
CA GLU A 67 13.53 -7.85 -23.94
C GLU A 67 14.16 -8.77 -22.89
N VAL A 68 13.33 -9.43 -22.08
CA VAL A 68 13.79 -10.49 -21.16
C VAL A 68 13.56 -11.87 -21.79
N TYR A 69 14.62 -12.66 -21.90
CA TYR A 69 14.59 -14.02 -22.42
C TYR A 69 14.86 -15.02 -21.29
N VAL A 70 13.98 -16.01 -21.12
CA VAL A 70 14.16 -17.12 -20.16
C VAL A 70 14.51 -18.40 -20.91
N GLU A 71 15.47 -19.16 -20.38
CA GLU A 71 15.83 -20.48 -20.92
C GLU A 71 14.84 -21.54 -20.42
N GLN A 72 14.04 -22.10 -21.33
CA GLN A 72 13.20 -23.27 -21.06
C GLN A 72 13.89 -24.54 -21.57
N VAL A 73 13.93 -25.59 -20.75
CA VAL A 73 14.44 -26.90 -21.15
C VAL A 73 13.27 -27.73 -21.67
N THR A 74 13.28 -28.05 -22.97
CA THR A 74 12.29 -28.93 -23.60
C THR A 74 12.45 -30.37 -23.08
N ALA A 75 11.40 -31.20 -23.18
CA ALA A 75 11.43 -32.61 -22.77
C ALA A 75 12.59 -33.42 -23.38
N ASP A 76 13.11 -33.00 -24.55
CA ASP A 76 14.28 -33.58 -25.23
C ASP A 76 15.64 -33.06 -24.75
N GLY A 77 15.70 -32.28 -23.66
CA GLY A 77 16.93 -31.77 -23.07
C GLY A 77 17.57 -30.57 -23.79
N ARG A 78 16.96 -30.04 -24.85
CA ARG A 78 17.40 -28.78 -25.51
C ARG A 78 16.99 -27.56 -24.70
N ARG A 79 17.90 -26.59 -24.59
CA ARG A 79 17.63 -25.25 -24.04
C ARG A 79 17.15 -24.33 -25.15
N ILE A 80 15.93 -23.83 -25.03
CA ILE A 80 15.36 -22.81 -25.92
C ILE A 80 15.21 -21.49 -25.16
N LYS A 81 15.62 -20.37 -25.76
CA LYS A 81 15.38 -19.04 -25.20
C LYS A 81 14.02 -18.56 -25.68
N ILE A 82 13.11 -18.36 -24.74
CA ILE A 82 11.77 -17.84 -25.00
C ILE A 82 11.74 -16.40 -24.49
N ARG A 83 11.28 -15.47 -25.33
CA ARG A 83 10.99 -14.10 -24.92
C ARG A 83 9.81 -14.13 -23.97
N VAL A 84 9.98 -13.55 -22.79
CA VAL A 84 8.95 -13.47 -21.76
C VAL A 84 8.46 -12.03 -21.71
N ASP A 85 7.16 -11.85 -21.86
CA ASP A 85 6.54 -10.53 -21.77
C ASP A 85 6.67 -9.97 -20.34
N LYS A 86 6.72 -8.65 -20.22
CA LYS A 86 7.02 -7.95 -18.97
C LYS A 86 6.02 -8.27 -17.85
N GLU A 87 4.78 -8.60 -18.21
CA GLU A 87 3.71 -9.00 -17.29
C GLU A 87 4.01 -10.29 -16.53
N PHE A 88 4.88 -11.15 -17.07
CA PHE A 88 5.26 -12.42 -16.44
C PHE A 88 6.54 -12.34 -15.60
N LEU A 89 7.16 -11.16 -15.48
CA LEU A 89 8.40 -10.96 -14.71
C LEU A 89 8.17 -10.74 -13.20
N ASP A 90 6.91 -10.77 -12.73
CA ASP A 90 6.52 -10.55 -11.31
C ASP A 90 7.19 -9.31 -10.71
N LEU A 91 7.19 -8.21 -11.47
CA LEU A 91 7.78 -6.94 -11.06
C LEU A 91 6.94 -6.28 -9.97
N THR A 92 7.60 -5.81 -8.91
CA THR A 92 6.96 -4.96 -7.91
C THR A 92 6.54 -3.62 -8.52
N ASP A 93 5.59 -2.94 -7.88
CA ASP A 93 5.09 -1.61 -8.27
C ASP A 93 6.19 -0.52 -8.32
N VAL A 94 7.28 -0.71 -7.58
CA VAL A 94 8.47 0.17 -7.61
C VAL A 94 9.39 -0.13 -8.80
N GLN A 95 9.43 -1.39 -9.24
CA GLN A 95 10.26 -1.83 -10.37
C GLN A 95 9.56 -1.56 -11.70
N ASN A 96 8.24 -1.79 -11.77
CA ASN A 96 7.45 -1.53 -12.96
C ASN A 96 7.08 -0.04 -13.06
N ARG A 97 7.86 0.72 -13.84
CA ARG A 97 7.64 2.16 -14.07
C ARG A 97 6.36 2.48 -14.85
N ASP A 98 5.77 1.49 -15.52
CA ASP A 98 4.48 1.63 -16.21
C ASP A 98 3.29 1.45 -15.26
N PHE A 99 3.52 0.89 -14.07
CA PHE A 99 2.48 0.77 -13.06
C PHE A 99 1.97 2.15 -12.64
N ARG A 100 0.64 2.30 -12.59
CA ARG A 100 -0.02 3.54 -12.17
C ARG A 100 -0.89 3.27 -10.95
N TYR A 101 -0.63 4.02 -9.88
CA TYR A 101 -1.44 3.92 -8.67
C TYR A 101 -2.83 4.51 -8.90
N VAL A 102 -3.86 3.80 -8.46
CA VAL A 102 -5.25 4.27 -8.52
C VAL A 102 -5.47 5.29 -7.41
N LEU A 103 -6.05 6.44 -7.77
CA LEU A 103 -6.29 7.58 -6.89
C LEU A 103 -7.78 7.82 -6.66
#